data_AF-A0A9X4EE34-F1
#
_entry.id   AF-A0A9X4EE34-F1
#
_cell.length_a   1.000
_cell.length_b   1.000
_cell.length_c   1.000
_cell.angle_alpha   90.00
_cell.angle_beta   90.00
_cell.angle_gamma   90.00
#
_symmetry.space_group_name_H-M   'P 1'
#
loop_
_entity.id
_entity.type
_entity.pdbx_description
1 polymer ?
#
loop_
_entity_poly.entity_id
_entity_poly.type
_entity_poly.pdbx_seq_one_letter_code
_entity_poly.pdbx_strand_id
1 'polypeptide(L)'
;MFNTATFTVPANTNIHIDGFFSAGWVQQIVVESPAGKQTWTSTANSNNTLAGQIQFKTGNAEATVSVQMSYMLQGDYAPSTVVKIPLTDPALQGYVIGGQDGGPRPTGPAAINTVVLAFWAAKY
;
A
#
# COMPACT_ATOMS: atom_id res chain seq x y z
N MET A 1 -8.61 0.75 -14.89
CA MET A 1 -7.43 1.42 -14.31
C MET A 1 -7.02 0.65 -13.07
N PHE A 2 -5.73 0.35 -12.93
CA PHE A 2 -5.18 -0.47 -11.84
C PHE A 2 -4.88 0.39 -10.62
N ASN A 3 -5.87 1.03 -10.00
CA ASN A 3 -5.65 1.92 -8.85
C ASN A 3 -5.75 1.22 -7.49
N THR A 4 -6.01 -0.10 -7.52
CA THR A 4 -6.16 -0.93 -6.34
C THR A 4 -5.32 -2.20 -6.50
N ALA A 5 -4.51 -2.51 -5.50
CA ALA A 5 -3.85 -3.80 -5.34
C ALA A 5 -4.61 -4.63 -4.31
N THR A 6 -4.96 -5.86 -4.67
CA THR A 6 -5.60 -6.82 -3.76
C THR A 6 -4.68 -8.01 -3.53
N PHE A 7 -4.61 -8.52 -2.30
CA PHE A 7 -3.89 -9.74 -1.96
C PHE A 7 -4.57 -10.49 -0.82
N THR A 8 -4.29 -11.79 -0.74
CA THR A 8 -4.74 -12.64 0.35
C THR A 8 -3.65 -12.82 1.39
N VAL A 9 -4.07 -12.96 2.64
CA VAL A 9 -3.24 -13.28 3.79
C VAL A 9 -3.72 -14.62 4.32
N PRO A 10 -2.83 -15.59 4.57
CA PRO A 10 -3.23 -16.91 5.08
C PRO A 10 -3.99 -16.81 6.41
N ALA A 11 -4.76 -17.84 6.74
CA ALA A 11 -5.41 -17.95 8.05
C ALA A 11 -4.38 -17.92 9.21
N ASN A 12 -4.82 -17.54 10.40
CA ASN A 12 -4.04 -17.53 11.65
C ASN A 12 -2.70 -16.75 11.60
N THR A 13 -2.57 -15.80 10.68
CA THR A 13 -1.35 -15.06 10.39
C THR A 13 -1.42 -13.66 11.00
N ASN A 14 -0.35 -13.22 11.68
CA ASN A 14 -0.20 -11.82 12.02
C ASN A 14 0.44 -11.08 10.85
N ILE A 15 -0.20 -10.02 10.40
CA ILE A 15 0.27 -9.19 9.30
C ILE A 15 0.55 -7.77 9.79
N HIS A 16 1.60 -7.19 9.24
CA HIS A 16 1.96 -5.80 9.39
C HIS A 16 1.82 -5.08 8.04
N ILE A 17 1.23 -3.89 8.04
CA ILE A 17 1.06 -3.06 6.85
C ILE A 17 1.51 -1.64 7.17
N ASP A 18 2.54 -1.17 6.48
CA ASP A 18 3.06 0.19 6.60
C ASP A 18 2.81 0.96 5.31
N GLY A 19 2.28 2.17 5.40
CA GLY A 19 2.19 3.11 4.29
C GLY A 19 3.23 4.21 4.37
N PHE A 20 3.70 4.70 3.22
CA PHE A 20 4.66 5.79 3.11
C PHE A 20 4.29 6.73 1.97
N PHE A 21 4.53 8.02 2.17
CA PHE A 21 4.38 9.07 1.17
C PHE A 21 5.74 9.58 0.69
N SER A 22 5.91 9.71 -0.62
CA SER A 22 7.11 10.29 -1.23
C SER A 22 6.77 11.06 -2.52
N ALA A 23 6.05 12.19 -2.36
CA ALA A 23 5.51 12.97 -3.46
C ALA A 23 5.50 14.47 -3.18
N GLY A 24 5.61 15.26 -4.24
CA GLY A 24 5.40 16.72 -4.21
C GLY A 24 3.94 17.13 -4.03
N TRP A 25 3.00 16.28 -4.43
CA TRP A 25 1.55 16.51 -4.34
C TRP A 25 0.93 15.78 -3.15
N VAL A 26 -0.24 16.22 -2.71
CA VAL A 26 -1.05 15.49 -1.72
C VAL A 26 -1.42 14.12 -2.28
N GLN A 27 -1.19 13.08 -1.46
CA GLN A 27 -1.47 11.69 -1.77
C GLN A 27 -2.46 11.12 -0.76
N GLN A 28 -3.14 10.05 -1.14
CA GLN A 28 -3.97 9.25 -0.26
C GLN A 28 -3.70 7.76 -0.47
N ILE A 29 -3.62 7.03 0.63
CA ILE A 29 -3.58 5.58 0.69
C ILE A 29 -4.83 5.13 1.46
N VAL A 30 -5.61 4.24 0.86
CA VAL A 30 -6.75 3.60 1.52
C VAL A 30 -6.45 2.12 1.63
N VAL A 31 -6.45 1.59 2.85
CA VAL A 31 -6.27 0.16 3.12
C VAL A 31 -7.57 -0.38 3.68
N GLU A 32 -8.13 -1.39 3.03
CA GLU A 32 -9.29 -2.13 3.53
C GLU A 32 -8.86 -3.54 3.90
N SER A 33 -9.16 -3.91 5.14
CA SER A 33 -8.74 -5.17 5.75
C SER A 33 -9.81 -5.66 6.74
N PRO A 34 -9.69 -6.88 7.30
CA PRO A 34 -10.55 -7.32 8.39
C PRO A 34 -10.52 -6.43 9.64
N ALA A 35 -9.45 -5.67 9.85
CA ALA A 35 -9.36 -4.68 10.94
C ALA A 35 -10.18 -3.39 10.66
N GLY A 36 -10.81 -3.31 9.50
CA GLY A 36 -11.55 -2.15 9.02
C GLY A 36 -10.82 -1.39 7.91
N LYS A 37 -11.49 -0.33 7.45
CA LYS A 37 -10.98 0.61 6.45
C LYS A 37 -10.16 1.71 7.13
N GLN A 38 -8.93 1.91 6.67
CA GLN A 38 -8.05 2.99 7.09
C GLN A 38 -7.76 3.91 5.90
N THR A 39 -7.75 5.22 6.13
CA THR A 39 -7.43 6.22 5.10
C THR A 39 -6.32 7.11 5.63
N TRP A 40 -5.20 7.14 4.92
CA TRP A 40 -4.06 7.99 5.22
C TRP A 40 -3.94 9.04 4.12
N THR A 41 -3.74 10.30 4.51
CA THR A 41 -3.61 11.42 3.58
C THR A 41 -2.35 12.19 3.91
N SER A 42 -1.56 12.54 2.90
CA SER A 42 -0.33 13.28 3.06
C SER A 42 -0.57 14.79 3.04
N THR A 43 0.40 15.54 3.53
CA THR A 43 0.61 16.91 3.05
C THR A 43 1.42 16.88 1.74
N ALA A 44 1.39 17.98 0.98
CA ALA A 44 2.29 18.15 -0.15
C ALA A 44 3.77 18.09 0.31
N ASN A 45 4.67 17.69 -0.59
CA ASN A 45 6.12 17.60 -0.35
C ASN A 45 6.54 16.63 0.76
N SER A 46 5.96 15.43 0.78
CA SER A 46 6.41 14.34 1.65
C SER A 46 7.57 13.58 0.98
N ASN A 47 8.54 13.11 1.75
CA ASN A 47 9.61 12.23 1.24
C ASN A 47 9.85 11.11 2.26
N ASN A 48 9.50 9.88 1.89
CA ASN A 48 9.58 8.68 2.72
C ASN A 48 8.97 8.86 4.13
N THR A 49 7.88 9.63 4.22
CA THR A 49 7.18 9.88 5.49
C THR A 49 6.20 8.76 5.76
N LEU A 50 6.24 8.19 6.97
CA LEU A 50 5.27 7.17 7.39
C LEU A 50 3.86 7.75 7.38
N ALA A 51 2.98 7.15 6.59
CA ALA A 51 1.59 7.52 6.44
C ALA A 51 0.72 6.97 7.57
N GLY A 52 1.00 5.73 7.97
CA GLY A 52 0.26 4.99 8.98
C GLY A 52 0.63 3.51 8.96
N GLN A 53 0.16 2.80 9.98
CA GLN A 53 0.45 1.39 10.19
C GLN A 53 -0.81 0.64 10.60
N ILE A 54 -0.94 -0.61 10.15
CA ILE A 54 -1.99 -1.54 10.58
C ILE A 54 -1.33 -2.85 11.00
N GLN A 55 -1.76 -3.37 12.15
CA GLN A 55 -1.42 -4.72 12.58
C GLN A 55 -2.70 -5.45 12.93
N PHE A 56 -2.87 -6.65 12.38
CA PHE A 56 -3.99 -7.52 12.74
C PHE A 56 -3.63 -8.99 12.57
N LYS A 57 -4.41 -9.85 13.23
CA LYS A 57 -4.33 -11.29 13.07
C LYS A 57 -5.52 -11.78 12.24
N THR A 58 -5.26 -12.57 11.22
CA THR A 58 -6.33 -13.26 10.48
C THR A 58 -6.95 -14.37 11.34
N GLY A 59 -8.25 -14.60 11.19
CA GLY A 59 -8.95 -15.69 11.88
C GLY A 59 -8.66 -17.06 11.26
N ASN A 60 -9.59 -17.99 11.42
CA ASN A 60 -9.48 -19.35 10.89
C ASN A 60 -9.60 -19.46 9.35
N ALA A 61 -9.83 -18.34 8.67
CA ALA A 61 -9.92 -18.26 7.22
C ALA A 61 -8.93 -17.22 6.68
N GLU A 62 -8.61 -17.35 5.39
CA GLU A 62 -7.82 -16.34 4.69
C GLU A 62 -8.52 -14.98 4.73
N ALA A 63 -7.72 -13.92 4.80
CA ALA A 63 -8.22 -12.56 4.71
C ALA A 63 -7.86 -11.94 3.37
N THR A 64 -8.77 -11.17 2.80
CA THR A 64 -8.47 -10.31 1.65
C THR A 64 -8.13 -8.91 2.15
N VAL A 65 -7.07 -8.33 1.62
CA VAL A 65 -6.67 -6.94 1.84
C VAL A 65 -6.65 -6.22 0.50
N SER A 66 -7.19 -5.01 0.46
CA SER A 66 -7.10 -4.12 -0.68
C SER A 66 -6.36 -2.83 -0.30
N VAL A 67 -5.56 -2.33 -1.23
CA VAL A 67 -4.81 -1.09 -1.10
C VAL A 67 -5.11 -0.24 -2.32
N GLN A 68 -5.81 0.86 -2.12
CA GLN A 68 -6.08 1.86 -3.14
C GLN A 68 -5.19 3.07 -2.93
N MET A 69 -4.70 3.65 -4.02
CA MET A 69 -3.86 4.84 -3.99
C MET A 69 -4.41 5.90 -4.93
N SER A 70 -4.37 7.14 -4.49
CA SER A 70 -4.82 8.31 -5.24
C SER A 70 -3.96 9.53 -4.94
N TYR A 71 -4.01 10.51 -5.82
CA TYR A 71 -3.33 11.80 -5.66
C TYR A 71 -4.32 12.94 -5.88
N MET A 72 -4.09 14.07 -5.23
CA MET A 72 -4.95 15.23 -5.39
C MET A 72 -4.56 16.01 -6.64
N LEU A 73 -5.51 16.18 -7.55
CA LEU A 73 -5.39 17.00 -8.75
C LEU A 73 -6.51 18.05 -8.73
N GLN A 74 -6.15 19.32 -8.66
CA GLN A 74 -7.10 20.45 -8.73
C GLN A 74 -8.26 20.41 -7.71
N GLY A 75 -8.03 19.82 -6.52
CA GLY A 75 -9.02 19.78 -5.42
C GLY A 75 -9.74 18.45 -5.26
N ASP A 76 -9.64 17.54 -6.24
CA ASP A 76 -10.22 16.19 -6.18
C ASP A 76 -9.15 15.11 -6.26
N TYR A 77 -9.47 13.91 -5.75
CA TYR A 77 -8.58 12.76 -5.85
C TYR A 77 -8.72 12.05 -7.20
N ALA A 78 -7.63 12.03 -7.97
CA ALA A 78 -7.48 11.19 -9.14
C ALA A 78 -6.82 9.85 -8.76
N PRO A 79 -7.18 8.74 -9.42
CA PRO A 79 -6.59 7.44 -9.14
C PRO A 79 -5.12 7.38 -9.55
N SER A 80 -4.27 6.84 -8.67
CA SER A 80 -2.88 6.51 -9.01
C SER A 80 -2.82 5.22 -9.83
N THR A 81 -1.77 5.05 -10.63
CA THR A 81 -1.42 3.72 -11.14
C THR A 81 -0.77 2.93 -10.01
N VAL A 82 -1.24 1.72 -9.74
CA VAL A 82 -0.73 0.86 -8.66
C VAL A 82 -0.04 -0.37 -9.24
N VAL A 83 1.15 -0.66 -8.72
CA VAL A 83 1.90 -1.90 -8.96
C VAL A 83 2.06 -2.66 -7.65
N LYS A 84 1.97 -3.98 -7.73
CA LYS A 84 2.17 -4.90 -6.60
C LYS A 84 3.30 -5.87 -6.93
N ILE A 85 4.31 -5.91 -6.10
CA ILE A 85 5.52 -6.70 -6.28
C ILE A 85 5.66 -7.62 -5.05
N PRO A 86 5.73 -8.95 -5.20
CA PRO A 86 5.95 -9.84 -4.07
C PRO A 86 7.34 -9.61 -3.47
N LEU A 87 7.45 -9.73 -2.15
CA LEU A 87 8.76 -9.77 -1.49
C LEU A 87 9.52 -11.02 -1.92
N THR A 88 10.82 -10.85 -2.18
CA THR A 88 11.73 -11.98 -2.45
C THR A 88 12.60 -12.19 -1.21
N ASP A 89 12.02 -12.81 -0.18
CA ASP A 89 12.71 -13.11 1.06
C ASP A 89 12.25 -14.49 1.59
N PRO A 90 13.16 -15.36 2.06
CA PRO A 90 12.80 -16.69 2.55
C PRO A 90 12.12 -16.71 3.93
N ALA A 91 12.27 -15.64 4.71
CA ALA A 91 11.71 -15.50 6.06
C ALA A 91 10.42 -14.65 6.08
N LEU A 92 10.22 -13.78 5.09
CA LEU A 92 9.06 -12.90 4.97
C LEU A 92 8.26 -13.21 3.71
N GLN A 93 6.94 -13.32 3.87
CA GLN A 93 5.98 -13.24 2.77
C GLN A 93 5.32 -11.87 2.79
N GLY A 94 4.95 -11.38 1.61
CA GLY A 94 4.32 -10.08 1.52
C GLY A 94 4.49 -9.43 0.16
N TYR A 95 4.18 -8.14 0.12
CA TYR A 95 4.20 -7.32 -1.07
C TYR A 95 4.74 -5.93 -0.78
N VAL A 96 5.51 -5.40 -1.72
CA VAL A 96 5.70 -3.96 -1.91
C VAL A 96 4.67 -3.50 -2.92
N ILE A 97 3.83 -2.56 -2.53
CA ILE A 97 2.79 -1.98 -3.37
C ILE A 97 3.17 -0.52 -3.58
N GLY A 98 3.33 -0.09 -4.82
CA GLY A 98 3.71 1.28 -5.14
C GLY A 98 2.63 1.98 -5.97
N GLY A 99 2.38 3.24 -5.67
CA GLY A 99 1.48 4.12 -6.42
C GLY A 99 2.25 5.22 -7.14
N GLN A 100 1.88 5.45 -8.39
CA GLN A 100 2.40 6.50 -9.25
C GLN A 100 1.27 7.47 -9.60
N ASP A 101 1.49 8.76 -9.36
CA ASP A 101 0.59 9.82 -9.80
C ASP A 101 0.60 9.96 -11.33
N GLY A 102 -0.14 10.92 -11.89
CA GLY A 102 -0.22 11.15 -13.33
C GLY A 102 1.08 11.62 -14.00
N GLY A 103 2.18 11.79 -13.26
CA GLY A 103 3.49 12.18 -13.79
C GLY A 103 4.18 11.08 -14.61
N PRO A 104 5.20 11.45 -15.41
CA PRO A 104 5.98 10.47 -16.17
C PRO A 104 6.62 9.45 -15.22
N ARG A 105 6.39 8.16 -15.50
CA ARG A 105 6.96 7.05 -14.75
C ARG A 105 8.49 7.17 -14.74
N PRO A 106 9.16 7.14 -13.58
CA PRO A 106 10.61 6.95 -13.54
C PRO A 106 10.96 5.67 -14.30
N THR A 107 12.02 5.66 -15.09
CA THR A 107 12.46 4.44 -15.78
C THR A 107 12.82 3.37 -14.74
N GLY A 108 11.95 2.36 -14.57
CA GLY A 108 12.13 1.25 -13.63
C GLY A 108 10.85 0.79 -12.93
N PRO A 109 10.95 -0.17 -11.99
CA PRO A 109 9.83 -0.64 -11.14
C PRO A 109 9.38 0.39 -10.10
N ALA A 110 9.94 1.60 -10.11
CA ALA A 110 9.70 2.63 -9.11
C ALA A 110 8.34 3.32 -9.34
N ALA A 111 7.33 2.91 -8.57
CA ALA A 111 6.16 3.73 -8.29
C ALA A 111 6.46 4.49 -6.99
N ILE A 112 6.77 5.77 -7.14
CA ILE A 112 7.54 6.53 -6.15
C ILE A 112 6.69 7.42 -5.27
N ASN A 113 5.43 7.68 -5.59
CA ASN A 113 4.64 8.68 -4.86
C ASN A 113 4.06 8.15 -3.55
N THR A 114 3.65 6.88 -3.55
CA THR A 114 3.15 6.18 -2.38
C THR A 114 3.69 4.77 -2.37
N VAL A 115 4.02 4.26 -1.18
CA VAL A 115 4.50 2.89 -0.99
C VAL A 115 3.74 2.27 0.16
N VAL A 116 3.30 1.02 0.00
CA VAL A 116 2.80 0.18 1.08
C VAL A 116 3.66 -1.08 1.16
N LEU A 117 4.18 -1.35 2.34
CA LEU A 117 4.85 -2.61 2.67
C LEU A 117 3.88 -3.45 3.50
N ALA A 118 3.39 -4.55 2.94
CA ALA A 118 2.53 -5.49 3.63
C ALA A 118 3.25 -6.82 3.79
N PHE A 119 3.47 -7.30 5.01
CA PHE A 119 4.30 -8.47 5.26
C PHE A 119 3.90 -9.27 6.49
N TRP A 120 4.27 -10.56 6.46
CA TRP A 120 4.12 -11.51 7.55
C TRP A 120 5.26 -12.55 7.47
N ALA A 121 5.46 -13.31 8.55
CA ALA A 121 6.45 -14.39 8.56
C ALA A 121 6.05 -15.51 7.57
N ALA A 122 7.00 -15.99 6.77
CA ALA A 122 6.76 -17.03 5.76
C ALA A 122 6.40 -18.41 6.36
N LYS A 123 6.73 -18.63 7.64
CA LYS A 123 6.44 -19.84 8.39
C LYS A 123 5.76 -19.44 9.69
N TYR A 124 4.47 -19.76 9.80
CA TYR A 124 3.72 -19.82 11.05
C TYR A 124 3.38 -21.27 11.36
#